data_AF-A0A0G1M0A9-F1
#
_entry.id   AF-A0A0G1M0A9-F1
#
_cell.length_a   1.000
_cell.length_b   1.000
_cell.length_c   1.000
_cell.angle_alpha   90.00
_cell.angle_beta   90.00
_cell.angle_gamma   90.00
#
_symmetry.space_group_name_H-M   'P 1'
#
loop_
_entity.id
_entity.type
_entity.pdbx_description
1 polymer ?
#
loop_
_entity_poly.entity_id
_entity_poly.type
_entity_poly.pdbx_seq_one_letter_code
_entity_poly.pdbx_strand_id
1 'polypeptide(L)'
;MDTQNKQALPQQRIKEDGNKNAGGNYWSAFGLALELGWHIAIPLVILAVIGRLADKTLNTSPWLFLLGILASIAVSVYLIYRKVKNILNNP
;
A
#
# COMPACT_ATOMS: atom_id res chain seq x y z
N MET A 1 12.40 -47.82 -50.77
CA MET A 1 12.93 -48.70 -49.71
C MET A 1 13.99 -47.92 -48.94
N ASP A 2 13.65 -46.73 -48.42
CA ASP A 2 12.93 -46.50 -47.15
C ASP A 2 13.78 -47.08 -46.02
N THR A 3 14.57 -46.30 -45.28
CA THR A 3 14.05 -45.37 -44.27
C THR A 3 14.95 -44.14 -44.10
N GLN A 4 14.49 -43.01 -44.62
CA GLN A 4 14.69 -41.73 -43.97
C GLN A 4 13.93 -41.75 -42.63
N ASN A 5 14.54 -42.21 -41.54
CA ASN A 5 14.02 -41.87 -40.21
C ASN A 5 15.03 -42.08 -39.08
N LYS A 6 16.02 -41.19 -38.99
CA LYS A 6 16.36 -40.67 -37.67
C LYS A 6 16.00 -39.20 -37.67
N GLN A 7 14.71 -38.98 -37.43
CA GLN A 7 14.15 -37.72 -36.99
C GLN A 7 15.16 -37.00 -36.09
N ALA A 8 15.67 -35.90 -36.61
CA ALA A 8 16.21 -34.83 -35.81
C ALA A 8 15.22 -34.58 -34.68
N LEU A 9 15.71 -34.72 -33.44
CA LEU A 9 14.98 -34.27 -32.27
C LEU A 9 14.51 -32.85 -32.57
N PRO A 10 13.22 -32.54 -32.39
CA PRO A 10 12.78 -31.15 -32.45
C PRO A 10 13.58 -30.45 -31.35
N GLN A 11 14.54 -29.64 -31.78
CA GLN A 11 15.09 -28.57 -30.98
C GLN A 11 13.88 -27.71 -30.63
N GLN A 12 13.17 -28.10 -29.58
CA GLN A 12 12.22 -27.25 -28.91
C GLN A 12 13.08 -26.08 -28.47
N ARG A 13 13.09 -25.04 -29.31
CA ARG A 13 13.62 -23.74 -28.96
C ARG A 13 12.83 -23.34 -27.75
N ILE A 14 13.40 -23.61 -26.58
CA ILE A 14 13.08 -22.91 -25.36
C ILE A 14 13.34 -21.47 -25.74
N LYS A 15 12.27 -20.79 -26.16
CA LYS A 15 12.24 -19.35 -26.19
C LYS A 15 12.34 -19.02 -24.72
N GLU A 16 13.54 -18.72 -24.27
CA GLU A 16 13.71 -17.93 -23.06
C GLU A 16 12.97 -16.62 -23.32
N ASP A 17 11.69 -16.65 -22.95
CA ASP A 17 10.96 -15.49 -22.48
C ASP A 17 11.79 -14.91 -21.34
N GLY A 18 12.78 -14.11 -21.73
CA GLY A 18 13.39 -13.16 -20.85
C GLY A 18 12.30 -12.17 -20.47
N ASN A 19 11.58 -12.47 -19.39
CA ASN A 19 10.70 -11.55 -18.71
C ASN A 19 11.55 -10.39 -18.16
N LYS A 20 11.78 -9.37 -19.00
CA LYS A 20 12.57 -8.17 -18.68
C LYS A 20 11.80 -7.17 -17.81
N ASN A 21 10.81 -7.62 -17.03
CA ASN A 21 9.95 -6.73 -16.24
C ASN A 21 10.34 -6.68 -14.76
N ALA A 22 11.54 -7.14 -14.37
CA ALA A 22 12.04 -6.91 -13.01
C ALA A 22 12.26 -5.40 -12.73
N GLY A 23 12.50 -4.58 -13.75
CA GLY A 23 12.65 -3.13 -13.63
C GLY A 23 11.33 -2.35 -13.51
N GLY A 24 10.19 -2.96 -13.86
CA GLY A 24 8.86 -2.32 -13.78
C GLY A 24 8.21 -2.38 -12.40
N ASN A 25 8.67 -3.29 -11.53
CA ASN A 25 8.04 -3.57 -10.25
C ASN A 25 8.45 -2.63 -9.12
N TYR A 26 9.65 -2.03 -9.18
CA TYR A 26 10.10 -1.09 -8.16
C TYR A 26 9.38 0.25 -8.26
N TRP A 27 9.16 0.74 -9.48
CA TRP A 27 8.44 1.97 -9.74
C TRP A 27 6.96 1.87 -9.38
N SER A 28 6.32 0.72 -9.63
CA SER A 28 4.94 0.47 -9.22
C SER A 28 4.81 0.36 -7.70
N ALA A 29 5.72 -0.37 -7.02
CA ALA A 29 5.74 -0.43 -5.56
C ALA A 29 5.97 0.94 -4.92
N PHE A 30 6.81 1.78 -5.52
CA PHE A 30 7.05 3.15 -5.05
C PHE A 30 5.83 4.06 -5.23
N GLY A 31 5.13 3.96 -6.38
CA GLY A 31 3.87 4.66 -6.61
C GLY A 31 2.80 4.30 -5.59
N LEU A 32 2.67 3.01 -5.27
CA LEU A 32 1.75 2.52 -4.24
C LEU A 32 2.13 3.04 -2.84
N ALA A 33 3.41 3.05 -2.50
CA ALA A 33 3.88 3.58 -1.22
C ALA A 33 3.61 5.08 -1.07
N LEU A 34 3.77 5.86 -2.15
CA LEU A 34 3.44 7.29 -2.20
C LEU A 34 1.94 7.54 -2.09
N GLU A 35 1.13 6.76 -2.81
CA GLU A 35 -0.33 6.84 -2.75
C GLU A 35 -0.82 6.57 -1.32
N LEU A 36 -0.35 5.49 -0.69
CA LEU A 36 -0.67 5.16 0.70
C LEU A 36 -0.13 6.21 1.69
N GLY A 37 1.09 6.70 1.45
CA GLY A 37 1.75 7.71 2.26
C GLY A 37 0.94 9.01 2.31
N TRP A 38 0.43 9.48 1.18
CA TRP A 38 -0.35 10.72 1.12
C TRP A 38 -1.70 10.60 1.85
N HIS A 39 -2.38 9.44 1.73
CA HIS A 39 -3.64 9.19 2.44
C HIS A 39 -3.50 9.19 3.97
N ILE A 40 -2.32 8.83 4.49
CA ILE A 40 -2.02 8.85 5.93
C ILE A 40 -1.47 10.22 6.35
N ALA A 41 -0.57 10.80 5.55
CA ALA A 41 0.13 12.04 5.89
C ALA A 41 -0.82 13.24 5.93
N ILE A 42 -1.78 13.37 4.99
CA ILE A 42 -2.70 14.52 4.96
C ILE A 42 -3.50 14.65 6.27
N PRO A 43 -4.32 13.65 6.69
CA PRO A 43 -5.12 13.79 7.88
C PRO A 43 -4.24 13.97 9.12
N LEU A 44 -3.10 13.28 9.18
CA LEU A 44 -2.16 13.39 10.30
C LEU A 44 -1.60 14.81 10.44
N VAL A 45 -1.15 15.42 9.35
CA VAL A 45 -0.61 16.79 9.34
C VAL A 45 -1.72 17.80 9.63
N ILE A 46 -2.90 17.64 9.02
CA ILE A 46 -4.04 18.55 9.25
C ILE A 46 -4.46 18.51 10.73
N LEU A 47 -4.67 17.33 11.30
CA LEU A 47 -5.03 17.19 12.72
C LEU A 47 -3.90 17.68 13.64
N ALA A 48 -2.63 17.43 13.30
CA ALA A 48 -1.51 17.91 14.10
C ALA A 48 -1.38 19.44 14.08
N VAL A 49 -1.58 20.08 12.94
CA VAL A 49 -1.52 21.54 12.81
C VAL A 49 -2.72 22.20 13.50
N ILE A 50 -3.94 21.67 13.29
CA ILE A 50 -5.15 22.17 13.96
C ILE A 50 -5.03 21.98 15.48
N GLY A 51 -4.59 20.80 15.92
CA GLY A 51 -4.36 20.49 17.33
C GLY A 51 -3.33 21.43 17.96
N ARG A 52 -2.20 21.67 17.27
CA ARG A 52 -1.15 22.58 17.74
C ARG A 52 -1.61 24.04 17.79
N LEU A 53 -2.40 24.49 16.81
CA LEU A 53 -2.88 25.86 16.78
C LEU A 53 -3.91 26.10 17.90
N ALA A 54 -4.79 25.14 18.13
CA ALA A 54 -5.75 25.17 19.22
C ALA A 54 -5.07 25.08 20.61
N ASP A 55 -4.06 24.21 20.78
CA ASP A 55 -3.23 24.17 21.99
C ASP A 55 -2.54 25.53 22.26
N LYS A 56 -2.02 26.21 21.23
CA LYS A 56 -1.44 27.56 21.37
C LYS A 56 -2.46 28.62 21.78
N THR A 57 -3.70 28.54 21.30
CA THR A 57 -4.73 29.52 21.68
C THR A 57 -5.27 29.32 23.10
N LEU A 58 -5.20 28.10 23.62
CA LEU A 58 -5.72 27.75 24.95
C LEU A 58 -4.65 27.80 26.06
N ASN A 59 -3.37 28.03 25.71
CA ASN A 59 -2.23 28.10 26.66
C ASN A 59 -2.05 26.82 27.51
N THR A 60 -2.65 25.71 27.08
CA THR A 60 -2.54 24.41 27.71
C THR A 60 -1.31 23.68 27.16
N SER A 61 -0.50 23.07 28.04
CA SER A 61 0.50 22.04 27.69
C SER A 61 -0.09 21.07 26.64
N PRO A 62 0.71 20.49 25.71
CA PRO A 62 0.28 20.00 24.40
C PRO A 62 -0.67 18.79 24.47
N TRP A 63 -1.87 19.01 24.99
CA TRP A 63 -2.87 18.01 25.33
C TRP A 63 -3.75 17.75 24.12
N LEU A 64 -4.09 18.78 23.32
CA LEU A 64 -4.83 18.58 22.08
C LEU A 64 -4.01 17.82 21.04
N PHE A 65 -2.69 18.05 21.00
CA PHE A 65 -1.79 17.22 20.19
C PHE A 65 -1.83 15.74 20.60
N LEU A 66 -1.77 15.46 21.90
CA LEU A 66 -1.87 14.10 22.42
C LEU A 66 -3.25 13.48 22.13
N LEU A 67 -4.32 14.25 22.28
CA LEU A 67 -5.69 13.83 22.01
C LEU A 67 -5.92 13.59 20.52
N GLY A 68 -5.29 14.38 19.64
CA GLY A 68 -5.31 14.18 18.19
C GLY A 68 -4.61 12.89 17.77
N ILE A 69 -3.48 12.54 18.38
CA ILE A 69 -2.80 11.25 18.14
C ILE A 69 -3.69 10.10 18.61
N LEU A 70 -4.24 10.16 19.83
CA LEU A 70 -5.16 9.13 20.34
C LEU A 70 -6.40 8.99 19.45
N ALA A 71 -6.99 10.10 19.01
CA ALA A 71 -8.14 10.10 18.11
C ALA A 71 -7.79 9.47 16.76
N SER A 72 -6.63 9.78 16.18
CA SER A 72 -6.16 9.18 14.93
C SER A 72 -6.02 7.65 15.04
N ILE A 73 -5.49 7.16 16.15
CA ILE A 73 -5.38 5.72 16.42
C ILE A 73 -6.77 5.10 16.54
N ALA A 74 -7.66 5.69 17.34
CA ALA A 74 -9.02 5.18 17.53
C ALA A 74 -9.83 5.12 16.22
N VAL A 75 -9.74 6.17 15.40
CA VAL A 75 -10.41 6.23 14.09
C VAL A 75 -9.86 5.17 13.14
N SER A 76 -8.53 4.97 13.12
CA SER A 76 -7.88 3.95 12.30
C SER A 76 -8.37 2.54 12.66
N VAL A 77 -8.37 2.20 13.96
CA VAL A 77 -8.86 0.90 14.46
C VAL A 77 -10.34 0.69 14.09
N TYR A 78 -11.17 1.72 14.26
CA TYR A 78 -12.60 1.65 13.92
C TYR A 78 -12.84 1.38 12.43
N LEU A 79 -12.10 2.05 11.54
CA LEU A 79 -12.18 1.86 10.09
C LEU A 79 -11.78 0.43 9.68
N ILE A 80 -10.70 -0.09 10.26
CA ILE A 80 -10.23 -1.46 10.01
C ILE A 80 -11.28 -2.46 10.47
N TYR A 81 -11.79 -2.31 11.69
CA TYR A 81 -12.83 -3.19 12.25
C TYR A 81 -14.07 -3.22 11.34
N ARG A 82 -14.52 -2.05 10.87
CA ARG A 82 -15.65 -1.95 9.94
C ARG A 82 -15.36 -2.65 8.60
N LYS A 83 -14.16 -2.49 8.04
CA LYS A 83 -13.77 -3.16 6.79
C LYS A 83 -13.75 -4.68 6.93
N VAL A 84 -13.15 -5.18 8.02
CA VAL A 84 -13.10 -6.62 8.31
C VAL A 84 -14.51 -7.18 8.50
N LYS A 85 -15.37 -6.48 9.26
CA LYS A 85 -16.77 -6.89 9.44
C LYS A 85 -17.54 -6.90 8.12
N ASN A 86 -17.34 -5.90 7.26
CA ASN A 86 -17.98 -5.87 5.94
C ASN A 86 -17.56 -7.04 5.05
N ILE A 87 -16.28 -7.44 5.08
CA ILE A 87 -15.78 -8.59 4.31
C ILE A 87 -16.33 -9.90 4.89
N LEU A 88 -16.40 -10.03 6.21
CA LEU A 88 -16.93 -11.24 6.86
C LEU A 88 -18.46 -11.37 6.72
N ASN A 89 -19.17 -10.27 6.56
CA ASN A 89 -20.63 -10.25 6.49
C ASN A 89 -21.18 -10.22 5.05
N ASN A 90 -20.31 -10.11 4.04
CA ASN A 90 -20.66 -10.37 2.65
C ASN A 90 -19.90 -11.63 2.19
N PRO A 91 -20.55 -12.81 2.13
CA PRO A 91 -19.92 -14.03 1.62
C PRO A 91 -19.49 -13.90 0.16
#